data_AF-A0A964PT82-F1
#
_entry.id   AF-A0A964PT82-F1
#
_cell.length_a   1.000
_cell.length_b   1.000
_cell.length_c   1.000
_cell.angle_alpha   90.00
_cell.angle_beta   90.00
_cell.angle_gamma   90.00
#
_symmetry.space_group_name_H-M   'P 1'
#
loop_
_entity.id
_entity.type
_entity.pdbx_description
1 polymer ?
#
loop_
_entity_poly.entity_id
_entity_poly.type
_entity_poly.pdbx_seq_one_letter_code
_entity_poly.pdbx_strand_id
1 'polypeptide(L)'
;MATPTTDTPIDIEGEALAPLSPASRWTLVVAPLVGFALILVAVGLFMSPAAAGFVASLAAGTFVGGGKLVILAGAVEQAPVGHWGLAALVVYIDLATACIMMGGIHLLDGLPGAGKRLAAARESGSRILNRNPWMHRAAWIGLAIFIAVPFNGTGALMGSVVGRLLGLSRTSIISATGFGSIVGASALALASGIWAERINALARELLLGFFVVAVVIALTFLGSRLAFGPKREALAP
;
A
#
# COMPACT_ATOMS: atom_id res chain seq x y z
N MET A 1 -27.64 35.17 -16.41
CA MET A 1 -27.13 34.49 -15.20
C MET A 1 -26.76 33.07 -15.62
N ALA A 2 -25.52 32.87 -16.07
CA ALA A 2 -25.04 31.58 -16.57
C ALA A 2 -24.55 30.74 -15.37
N THR A 3 -25.10 29.54 -15.23
CA THR A 3 -24.65 28.53 -14.28
C THR A 3 -23.26 28.03 -14.69
N PRO A 4 -22.27 27.93 -13.78
CA PRO A 4 -21.00 27.31 -14.09
C PRO A 4 -21.21 25.79 -14.14
N THR A 5 -21.19 25.21 -15.33
CA THR A 5 -21.11 23.77 -15.53
C THR A 5 -19.72 23.31 -15.12
N THR A 6 -19.62 22.70 -13.94
CA THR A 6 -18.46 21.92 -13.48
C THR A 6 -18.42 20.58 -14.24
N ASP A 7 -18.14 20.65 -15.53
CA ASP A 7 -17.86 19.48 -16.37
C ASP A 7 -16.61 19.79 -17.20
N THR A 8 -15.49 20.01 -16.53
CA THR A 8 -14.20 19.68 -17.15
C THR A 8 -14.11 18.16 -17.12
N PRO A 9 -14.14 17.48 -18.29
CA PRO A 9 -13.81 16.07 -18.33
C PRO A 9 -12.41 15.93 -17.72
N ILE A 10 -12.28 15.14 -16.66
CA ILE A 10 -10.94 14.77 -16.18
C ILE A 10 -10.27 14.13 -17.40
N ASP A 11 -9.20 14.77 -17.90
CA ASP A 11 -8.43 14.29 -19.04
C ASP A 11 -7.60 13.07 -18.61
N ILE A 12 -8.30 11.93 -18.44
CA ILE A 12 -7.75 10.65 -18.02
C ILE A 12 -6.98 9.98 -19.17
N GLU A 13 -7.28 10.35 -20.42
CA GLU A 13 -6.64 9.82 -21.63
C GLU A 13 -5.14 10.14 -21.64
N GLY A 14 -4.75 11.35 -21.25
CA GLY A 14 -3.35 11.77 -21.17
C GLY A 14 -2.61 11.15 -19.99
N GLU A 15 -3.15 11.22 -18.77
CA GLU A 15 -2.34 11.01 -17.56
C GLU A 15 -2.01 9.53 -17.26
N ALA A 16 -2.90 8.61 -17.67
CA ALA A 16 -2.65 7.19 -17.54
C ALA A 16 -1.43 6.79 -18.41
N LEU A 17 -1.42 7.16 -19.68
CA LEU A 17 -0.48 6.66 -20.68
C LEU A 17 0.70 7.61 -20.98
N ALA A 18 0.62 8.89 -20.63
CA ALA A 18 1.67 9.85 -20.96
C ALA A 18 2.98 9.58 -20.20
N PRO A 19 4.13 9.59 -20.86
CA PRO A 19 5.41 9.50 -20.18
C PRO A 19 5.59 10.73 -19.26
N LEU A 20 5.80 10.50 -17.96
CA LEU A 20 6.20 11.60 -17.05
C LEU A 20 7.53 12.18 -17.49
N SER A 21 7.71 13.49 -17.25
CA SER A 21 9.02 14.13 -17.36
C SER A 21 10.04 13.42 -16.45
N PRO A 22 11.33 13.36 -16.83
CA PRO A 22 12.37 12.77 -16.00
C PRO A 22 12.39 13.36 -14.58
N ALA A 23 12.21 14.69 -14.46
CA ALA A 23 12.18 15.38 -13.17
C ALA A 23 11.03 14.88 -12.28
N SER A 24 9.80 14.82 -12.79
CA SER A 24 8.64 14.36 -12.01
C SER A 24 8.76 12.90 -11.57
N ARG A 25 9.42 12.05 -12.37
CA ARG A 25 9.71 10.66 -12.00
C ARG A 25 10.65 10.60 -10.80
N TRP A 26 11.76 11.34 -10.87
CA TRP A 26 12.70 11.41 -9.77
C TRP A 26 12.07 12.00 -8.52
N THR A 27 11.21 13.02 -8.65
CA THR A 27 10.47 13.55 -7.51
C THR A 27 9.58 12.50 -6.85
N LEU A 28 8.82 11.71 -7.62
CA LEU A 28 7.95 10.67 -7.08
C LEU A 28 8.70 9.52 -6.39
N VAL A 29 9.97 9.30 -6.73
CA VAL A 29 10.80 8.25 -6.11
C VAL A 29 11.61 8.80 -4.94
N VAL A 30 12.27 9.95 -5.13
CA VAL A 30 13.21 10.53 -4.15
C VAL A 30 12.46 11.22 -3.01
N ALA A 31 11.38 11.95 -3.30
CA ALA A 31 10.68 12.71 -2.26
C ALA A 31 10.12 11.81 -1.13
N PRO A 32 9.54 10.62 -1.42
CA PRO A 32 9.16 9.69 -0.35
C PRO A 32 10.34 9.06 0.40
N LEU A 33 11.48 8.83 -0.25
CA LEU A 33 12.66 8.31 0.46
C LEU A 33 13.25 9.38 1.40
N VAL A 34 13.33 10.62 0.92
CA VAL A 34 13.77 11.77 1.71
C VAL A 34 12.80 12.03 2.86
N GLY A 35 11.49 12.01 2.61
CA GLY A 35 10.49 12.20 3.66
C GLY A 35 10.58 11.12 4.74
N PHE A 36 10.85 9.86 4.37
CA PHE A 36 11.04 8.78 5.34
C PHE A 36 12.29 9.02 6.19
N ALA A 37 13.41 9.40 5.56
CA ALA A 37 14.64 9.76 6.28
C ALA A 37 14.41 10.93 7.24
N LEU A 38 13.66 11.95 6.83
CA LEU A 38 13.29 13.08 7.69
C LEU A 38 12.42 12.65 8.87
N ILE A 39 11.47 11.73 8.67
CA ILE A 39 10.67 11.15 9.76
C ILE A 39 11.60 10.43 10.76
N LEU A 40 12.54 9.61 10.31
CA LEU A 40 13.48 8.92 11.19
C LEU A 40 14.38 9.88 11.96
N VAL A 41 14.90 10.92 11.31
CA VAL A 41 15.69 11.97 11.96
C VAL A 41 14.86 12.70 13.00
N ALA A 42 13.63 13.09 12.67
CA ALA A 42 12.73 13.76 13.60
C ALA A 42 12.42 12.87 14.82
N VAL A 43 12.06 11.60 14.62
CA VAL A 43 11.83 10.65 15.72
C VAL A 43 13.10 10.47 16.57
N GLY A 44 14.27 10.40 15.92
CA GLY A 44 15.55 10.27 16.60
C GLY A 44 15.91 11.46 17.47
N LEU A 45 15.63 12.68 16.98
CA LEU A 45 15.92 13.94 17.68
C LEU A 45 14.90 14.28 18.76
N PHE A 46 13.60 14.07 18.51
CA PHE A 46 12.52 14.48 19.42
C PHE A 46 12.10 13.40 20.42
N MET A 47 12.39 12.12 20.15
CA MET A 47 12.02 11.01 21.04
C MET A 47 13.25 10.27 21.55
N SER A 48 13.88 9.46 20.70
CA SER A 48 15.16 8.80 20.98
C SER A 48 15.69 8.08 19.73
N PRO A 49 17.01 7.83 19.64
CA PRO A 49 17.56 6.98 18.58
C PRO A 49 16.97 5.56 18.56
N ALA A 50 16.63 5.02 19.73
CA ALA A 50 15.96 3.72 19.85
C ALA A 50 14.55 3.74 19.24
N ALA A 51 13.79 4.83 19.43
CA ALA A 51 12.49 5.01 18.80
C ALA A 51 12.59 5.08 17.28
N ALA A 52 13.62 5.76 16.74
CA ALA A 52 13.85 5.79 15.30
C ALA A 52 14.19 4.39 14.75
N GLY A 53 15.01 3.62 15.47
CA GLY A 53 15.29 2.22 15.14
C GLY A 53 14.04 1.34 15.15
N PHE A 54 13.14 1.54 16.12
CA PHE A 54 11.85 0.86 16.20
C PHE A 54 10.91 1.24 15.04
N VAL A 55 10.82 2.52 14.69
CA VAL A 55 10.05 2.99 13.52
C VAL A 55 10.59 2.39 12.23
N ALA A 56 11.92 2.36 12.06
CA ALA A 56 12.57 1.77 10.90
C ALA A 56 12.30 0.25 10.80
N SER A 57 12.35 -0.47 11.92
CA SER A 57 12.09 -1.92 11.93
C SER A 57 10.63 -2.25 11.62
N LEU A 58 9.67 -1.48 12.15
CA LEU A 58 8.26 -1.66 11.81
C LEU A 58 7.96 -1.26 10.37
N ALA A 59 8.60 -0.22 9.85
CA ALA A 59 8.51 0.14 8.44
C ALA A 59 9.07 -0.95 7.52
N ALA A 60 10.13 -1.66 7.91
CA ALA A 60 10.55 -2.86 7.19
C ALA A 60 9.53 -4.00 7.36
N GLY A 61 9.01 -4.17 8.57
CA GLY A 61 8.00 -5.16 8.92
C GLY A 61 6.73 -5.07 8.08
N THR A 62 6.31 -3.87 7.64
CA THR A 62 5.14 -3.72 6.75
C THR A 62 5.31 -4.49 5.44
N PHE A 63 6.53 -4.60 4.92
CA PHE A 63 6.83 -5.29 3.66
C PHE A 63 7.12 -6.78 3.81
N VAL A 64 7.67 -7.20 4.96
CA VAL A 64 8.10 -8.60 5.20
C VAL A 64 6.94 -9.53 5.58
N GLY A 65 5.78 -8.97 5.97
CA GLY A 65 4.59 -9.75 6.31
C GLY A 65 3.77 -9.19 7.48
N GLY A 66 4.15 -8.05 8.04
CA GLY A 66 3.33 -7.34 9.02
C GLY A 66 2.20 -6.54 8.37
N GLY A 67 2.36 -6.09 7.11
CA GLY A 67 1.38 -5.26 6.43
C GLY A 67 0.93 -4.08 7.30
N LYS A 68 -0.37 -3.86 7.41
CA LYS A 68 -0.94 -2.84 8.31
C LYS A 68 -1.00 -3.30 9.76
N LEU A 69 -0.86 -4.59 10.04
CA LEU A 69 -0.94 -5.16 11.39
C LEU A 69 0.18 -4.68 12.31
N VAL A 70 1.26 -4.10 11.76
CA VAL A 70 2.31 -3.43 12.55
C VAL A 70 1.75 -2.32 13.46
N ILE A 71 0.60 -1.74 13.12
CA ILE A 71 -0.07 -0.71 13.94
C ILE A 71 -0.40 -1.25 15.34
N LEU A 72 -0.71 -2.53 15.45
CA LEU A 72 -1.05 -3.18 16.73
C LEU A 72 0.13 -3.20 17.70
N ALA A 73 1.37 -3.19 17.20
CA ALA A 73 2.56 -3.14 18.05
C ALA A 73 2.60 -1.84 18.89
N GLY A 74 1.94 -0.78 18.44
CA GLY A 74 1.86 0.50 19.15
C GLY A 74 0.82 0.52 20.29
N ALA A 75 0.10 -0.58 20.53
CA ALA A 75 -0.66 -0.75 21.77
C ALA A 75 0.15 -1.39 22.90
N VAL A 76 1.36 -1.88 22.61
CA VAL A 76 2.26 -2.39 23.65
C VAL A 76 2.74 -1.23 24.51
N GLU A 77 2.62 -1.35 25.83
CA GLU A 77 2.92 -0.27 26.80
C GLU A 77 4.36 0.25 26.71
N GLN A 78 5.29 -0.62 26.30
CA GLN A 78 6.71 -0.30 26.11
C GLN A 78 7.04 0.24 24.71
N ALA A 79 6.05 0.32 23.81
CA ALA A 79 6.29 0.80 22.45
C ALA A 79 6.65 2.30 22.50
N PRO A 80 7.80 2.70 21.94
CA PRO A 80 8.22 4.09 21.97
C PRO A 80 7.32 4.99 21.12
N VAL A 81 6.60 4.41 20.15
CA VAL A 81 5.64 5.11 19.31
C VAL A 81 4.28 4.43 19.43
N GLY A 82 3.26 5.19 19.83
CA GLY A 82 1.90 4.69 20.00
C GLY A 82 1.24 4.29 18.66
N HIS A 83 0.15 3.53 18.77
CA HIS A 83 -0.61 2.99 17.63
C HIS A 83 -1.07 4.06 16.62
N TRP A 84 -1.40 5.28 17.04
CA TRP A 84 -1.70 6.38 16.11
C TRP A 84 -0.49 6.87 15.31
N GLY A 85 0.68 6.93 15.94
CA GLY A 85 1.94 7.26 15.25
C GLY A 85 2.31 6.20 14.22
N LEU A 86 2.12 4.92 14.56
CA LEU A 86 2.31 3.81 13.63
C LEU A 86 1.26 3.80 12.51
N ALA A 87 0.01 4.20 12.78
CA ALA A 87 -1.00 4.35 11.74
C ALA A 87 -0.61 5.44 10.74
N ALA A 88 -0.15 6.60 11.22
CA ALA A 88 0.37 7.66 10.35
C ALA A 88 1.58 7.20 9.53
N LEU A 89 2.49 6.43 10.14
CA LEU A 89 3.62 5.81 9.46
C LEU A 89 3.18 4.87 8.34
N VAL A 90 2.20 4.00 8.58
CA VAL A 90 1.68 3.07 7.57
C VAL A 90 1.00 3.82 6.43
N VAL A 91 0.22 4.87 6.72
CA VAL A 91 -0.37 5.74 5.68
C VAL A 91 0.72 6.38 4.83
N TYR A 92 1.77 6.87 5.48
CA TYR A 92 2.92 7.44 4.80
C TYR A 92 3.60 6.41 3.89
N ILE A 93 3.87 5.21 4.39
CA ILE A 93 4.50 4.12 3.64
C ILE A 93 3.65 3.71 2.44
N ASP A 94 2.32 3.61 2.59
CA ASP A 94 1.41 3.28 1.50
C ASP A 94 1.45 4.36 0.41
N LEU A 95 1.38 5.64 0.79
CA LEU A 95 1.49 6.76 -0.15
C LEU A 95 2.87 6.81 -0.83
N ALA A 96 3.93 6.61 -0.06
CA ALA A 96 5.30 6.54 -0.56
C ALA A 96 5.45 5.42 -1.60
N THR A 97 4.91 4.24 -1.28
CA THR A 97 4.93 3.07 -2.16
C THR A 97 4.16 3.36 -3.45
N ALA A 98 2.96 3.94 -3.36
CA ALA A 98 2.19 4.32 -4.55
C ALA A 98 2.94 5.34 -5.41
N CYS A 99 3.54 6.38 -4.80
CA CYS A 99 4.36 7.36 -5.52
C CYS A 99 5.56 6.70 -6.22
N ILE A 100 6.31 5.85 -5.52
CA ILE A 100 7.46 5.13 -6.08
C ILE A 100 7.00 4.21 -7.24
N MET A 101 5.90 3.47 -7.07
CA MET A 101 5.34 2.62 -8.12
C MET A 101 4.88 3.41 -9.36
N MET A 102 4.29 4.60 -9.16
CA MET A 102 3.88 5.46 -10.27
C MET A 102 5.05 6.22 -10.91
N GLY A 103 6.12 6.50 -10.17
CA GLY A 103 7.36 7.09 -10.67
C GLY A 103 8.22 6.09 -11.46
N GLY A 104 8.25 4.83 -11.01
CA GLY A 104 9.00 3.72 -11.58
C GLY A 104 8.30 3.00 -12.74
N ILE A 105 7.53 3.71 -13.57
CA ILE A 105 6.64 3.12 -14.59
C ILE A 105 7.27 2.05 -15.50
N HIS A 106 8.56 2.18 -15.77
CA HIS A 106 9.31 1.23 -16.60
C HIS A 106 9.55 -0.14 -15.95
N LEU A 107 9.48 -0.25 -14.62
CA LEU A 107 9.74 -1.50 -13.92
C LEU A 107 8.67 -2.56 -14.21
N LEU A 108 7.41 -2.13 -14.44
CA LEU A 108 6.30 -3.03 -14.79
C LEU A 108 6.18 -3.27 -16.30
N ASP A 109 6.44 -2.25 -17.11
CA ASP A 109 6.32 -2.33 -18.56
C ASP A 109 7.53 -3.04 -19.21
N GLY A 110 8.67 -3.10 -18.50
CA GLY A 110 9.91 -3.76 -18.93
C GLY A 110 9.95 -5.28 -18.75
N LEU A 111 8.92 -5.91 -18.17
CA LEU A 111 8.87 -7.37 -18.02
C LEU A 111 8.61 -8.06 -19.37
N PRO A 112 9.58 -8.83 -19.93
CA PRO A 112 9.41 -9.49 -21.22
C PRO A 112 8.22 -10.46 -21.18
N GLY A 113 7.26 -10.27 -22.09
CA GLY A 113 6.02 -11.07 -22.21
C GLY A 113 4.84 -10.58 -21.37
N ALA A 114 5.05 -10.17 -20.11
CA ALA A 114 3.99 -9.66 -19.24
C ALA A 114 3.58 -8.22 -19.57
N GLY A 115 4.53 -7.38 -19.99
CA GLY A 115 4.29 -5.96 -20.30
C GLY A 115 3.24 -5.75 -21.40
N LYS A 116 3.25 -6.56 -22.47
CA LYS A 116 2.26 -6.46 -23.56
C LYS A 116 0.84 -6.81 -23.09
N ARG A 117 0.70 -7.84 -22.25
CA ARG A 117 -0.60 -8.26 -21.71
C ARG A 117 -1.14 -7.26 -20.69
N LEU A 118 -0.26 -6.69 -19.87
CA LEU A 118 -0.57 -5.63 -18.92
C LEU A 118 -1.01 -4.36 -19.65
N ALA A 119 -0.30 -3.97 -20.71
CA ALA A 119 -0.67 -2.82 -21.55
C ALA A 119 -2.03 -3.03 -22.23
N ALA A 120 -2.28 -4.22 -22.81
CA ALA A 120 -3.57 -4.53 -23.43
C ALA A 120 -4.73 -4.54 -22.43
N ALA A 121 -4.54 -5.14 -21.24
CA ALA A 121 -5.54 -5.13 -20.17
C ALA A 121 -5.84 -3.70 -19.71
N ARG A 122 -4.79 -2.90 -19.50
CA ARG A 122 -4.88 -1.49 -19.13
C ARG A 122 -5.64 -0.66 -20.16
N GLU A 123 -5.31 -0.83 -21.44
CA GLU A 123 -5.93 -0.08 -22.53
C GLU A 123 -7.42 -0.43 -22.64
N SER A 124 -7.76 -1.72 -22.55
CA SER A 124 -9.15 -2.16 -22.53
C SER A 124 -9.91 -1.60 -21.32
N GLY A 125 -9.31 -1.63 -20.12
CA GLY A 125 -9.90 -1.09 -18.90
C GLY A 125 -10.13 0.42 -19.02
N SER A 126 -9.13 1.17 -19.48
CA SER A 126 -9.22 2.62 -19.67
C SER A 126 -10.31 3.02 -20.67
N ARG A 127 -10.44 2.31 -21.80
CA ARG A 127 -11.54 2.57 -22.77
C ARG A 127 -12.92 2.38 -22.15
N ILE A 128 -13.09 1.34 -21.32
CA ILE A 128 -14.36 1.04 -20.64
C ILE A 128 -14.70 2.10 -19.59
N LEU A 129 -13.69 2.52 -18.81
CA LEU A 129 -13.80 3.58 -17.81
C LEU A 129 -14.16 4.93 -18.43
N ASN A 130 -13.50 5.29 -19.54
CA ASN A 130 -13.73 6.56 -20.23
C ASN A 130 -15.14 6.63 -20.83
N ARG A 131 -15.66 5.49 -21.32
CA ARG A 131 -17.03 5.42 -21.86
C ARG A 131 -18.10 5.52 -20.77
N ASN A 132 -17.76 5.23 -19.50
CA ASN A 132 -18.72 5.12 -18.40
C ASN A 132 -18.16 5.74 -17.10
N PRO A 133 -18.43 7.03 -16.83
CA PRO A 133 -17.91 7.72 -15.64
C PRO A 133 -18.28 7.06 -14.30
N TRP A 134 -19.43 6.39 -14.22
CA TRP A 134 -19.86 5.65 -13.02
C TRP A 134 -18.92 4.49 -12.68
N MET A 135 -18.37 3.84 -13.71
CA MET A 135 -17.48 2.70 -13.58
C MET A 135 -16.09 3.14 -13.14
N HIS A 136 -15.68 4.37 -13.48
CA HIS A 136 -14.49 5.00 -12.92
C HIS A 136 -14.59 5.21 -11.41
N ARG A 137 -15.73 5.72 -10.94
CA ARG A 137 -15.98 5.87 -9.50
C ARG A 137 -16.01 4.51 -8.80
N ALA A 138 -16.66 3.51 -9.39
CA ALA A 138 -16.70 2.17 -8.83
C ALA A 138 -15.30 1.53 -8.72
N ALA A 139 -14.46 1.68 -9.75
CA ALA A 139 -13.08 1.19 -9.74
C ALA A 139 -12.23 1.89 -8.67
N TRP A 140 -12.37 3.21 -8.52
CA TRP A 140 -11.68 3.96 -7.48
C TRP A 140 -12.11 3.53 -6.07
N ILE A 141 -13.42 3.38 -5.83
CA ILE A 141 -13.97 2.93 -4.54
C ILE A 141 -13.51 1.51 -4.23
N GLY A 142 -13.60 0.60 -5.20
CA GLY A 142 -13.16 -0.78 -5.05
C GLY A 142 -11.67 -0.87 -4.71
N LEU A 143 -10.84 -0.05 -5.35
CA LEU A 143 -9.41 0.04 -5.05
C LEU A 143 -9.16 0.58 -3.64
N ALA A 144 -9.87 1.63 -3.22
CA ALA A 144 -9.73 2.19 -1.89
C ALA A 144 -10.15 1.18 -0.81
N ILE A 145 -11.25 0.46 -1.02
CA ILE A 145 -11.70 -0.62 -0.13
C ILE A 145 -10.64 -1.73 -0.07
N PHE A 146 -10.15 -2.18 -1.22
CA PHE A 146 -9.11 -3.22 -1.30
C PHE A 146 -7.87 -2.86 -0.46
N ILE A 147 -7.42 -1.61 -0.55
CA ILE A 147 -6.27 -1.10 0.21
C ILE A 147 -6.60 -0.91 1.69
N ALA A 148 -7.85 -0.55 2.03
CA ALA A 148 -8.26 -0.37 3.42
C ALA A 148 -8.23 -1.68 4.22
N VAL A 149 -8.45 -2.82 3.55
CA VAL A 149 -8.43 -4.12 4.25
C VAL A 149 -7.00 -4.45 4.70
N PRO A 150 -6.77 -4.75 5.99
CA PRO A 150 -5.43 -5.01 6.54
C PRO A 150 -4.96 -6.45 6.26
N PHE A 151 -5.06 -6.91 5.01
CA PHE A 151 -4.50 -8.20 4.59
C PHE A 151 -3.08 -8.03 4.03
N ASN A 152 -2.23 -9.02 4.33
CA ASN A 152 -0.94 -9.11 3.66
C ASN A 152 -1.15 -9.30 2.17
N GLY A 153 -0.52 -8.43 1.36
CA GLY A 153 -0.67 -8.45 -0.09
C GLY A 153 -1.80 -7.59 -0.65
N THR A 154 -2.63 -6.92 0.16
CA THR A 154 -3.62 -5.93 -0.34
C THR A 154 -3.15 -4.47 -0.22
N GLY A 155 -1.94 -4.25 0.32
CA GLY A 155 -1.34 -2.92 0.52
C GLY A 155 -1.03 -2.14 -0.76
N ALA A 156 -0.47 -0.94 -0.61
CA ALA A 156 -0.27 0.01 -1.72
C ALA A 156 0.52 -0.53 -2.91
N LEU A 157 1.44 -1.50 -2.69
CA LEU A 157 2.18 -2.17 -3.76
C LEU A 157 1.22 -2.89 -4.73
N MET A 158 0.40 -3.80 -4.21
CA MET A 158 -0.54 -4.58 -5.02
C MET A 158 -1.73 -3.73 -5.47
N GLY A 159 -2.20 -2.80 -4.64
CA GLY A 159 -3.21 -1.83 -5.02
C GLY A 159 -2.77 -1.00 -6.24
N SER A 160 -1.51 -0.57 -6.29
CA SER A 160 -0.96 0.15 -7.45
C SER A 160 -0.96 -0.70 -8.72
N VAL A 161 -0.65 -1.99 -8.62
CA VAL A 161 -0.70 -2.92 -9.76
C VAL A 161 -2.14 -3.14 -10.23
N VAL A 162 -3.07 -3.39 -9.31
CA VAL A 162 -4.49 -3.59 -9.61
C VAL A 162 -5.09 -2.32 -10.23
N GLY A 163 -4.82 -1.14 -9.66
CA GLY A 163 -5.29 0.12 -10.21
C GLY A 163 -4.78 0.38 -11.63
N ARG A 164 -3.53 0.01 -11.94
CA ARG A 164 -2.99 0.07 -13.31
C ARG A 164 -3.68 -0.91 -14.24
N LEU A 165 -3.93 -2.14 -13.79
CA LEU A 165 -4.66 -3.15 -14.57
C LEU A 165 -6.09 -2.69 -14.90
N LEU A 166 -6.74 -2.02 -13.96
CA LEU A 166 -8.06 -1.43 -14.18
C LEU A 166 -8.03 -0.27 -15.19
N GLY A 167 -6.88 0.36 -15.41
CA GLY A 167 -6.75 1.51 -16.31
C GLY A 167 -6.95 2.86 -15.62
N LEU A 168 -6.85 2.92 -14.29
CA LEU A 168 -6.95 4.17 -13.54
C LEU A 168 -5.75 5.09 -13.79
N SER A 169 -5.98 6.41 -13.66
CA SER A 169 -4.90 7.41 -13.68
C SER A 169 -4.01 7.28 -12.43
N ARG A 170 -2.80 7.83 -12.50
CA ARG A 170 -1.84 7.81 -11.38
C ARG A 170 -2.38 8.55 -10.17
N THR A 171 -2.99 9.71 -10.42
CA THR A 171 -3.66 10.54 -9.42
C THR A 171 -4.80 9.78 -8.76
N SER A 172 -5.59 9.02 -9.54
CA SER A 172 -6.65 8.15 -9.02
C SER A 172 -6.09 7.03 -8.13
N ILE A 173 -4.98 6.40 -8.53
CA ILE A 173 -4.34 5.33 -7.75
C ILE A 173 -3.76 5.88 -6.44
N ILE A 174 -3.05 7.01 -6.49
CA ILE A 174 -2.44 7.64 -5.29
C ILE A 174 -3.54 8.12 -4.33
N SER A 175 -4.60 8.75 -4.84
CA SER A 175 -5.72 9.22 -4.01
C SER A 175 -6.53 8.07 -3.39
N ALA A 176 -6.83 7.01 -4.16
CA ALA A 176 -7.48 5.82 -3.62
C ALA A 176 -6.60 5.12 -2.57
N THR A 177 -5.29 5.07 -2.81
CA THR A 177 -4.31 4.55 -1.83
C THR A 177 -4.32 5.36 -0.54
N GLY A 178 -4.26 6.69 -0.65
CA GLY A 178 -4.31 7.57 0.51
C GLY A 178 -5.60 7.39 1.31
N PHE A 179 -6.76 7.47 0.64
CA PHE A 179 -8.05 7.33 1.30
C PHE A 179 -8.22 5.94 1.95
N GLY A 180 -7.98 4.88 1.18
CA GLY A 180 -8.06 3.51 1.67
C GLY A 180 -7.09 3.27 2.83
N SER A 181 -5.87 3.80 2.75
CA SER A 181 -4.89 3.66 3.81
C SER A 181 -5.27 4.39 5.08
N ILE A 182 -5.74 5.64 4.98
CA ILE A 182 -6.22 6.41 6.13
C ILE A 182 -7.37 5.66 6.82
N VAL A 183 -8.37 5.20 6.06
CA VAL A 183 -9.52 4.47 6.60
C VAL A 183 -9.07 3.17 7.28
N GLY A 184 -8.29 2.35 6.59
CA GLY A 184 -7.82 1.07 7.11
C GLY A 184 -6.90 1.19 8.32
N ALA A 185 -5.94 2.11 8.26
CA ALA A 185 -5.00 2.37 9.36
C ALA A 185 -5.70 2.97 10.58
N SER A 186 -6.65 3.89 10.38
CA SER A 186 -7.43 4.48 11.48
C SER A 186 -8.34 3.44 12.13
N ALA A 187 -9.02 2.60 11.35
CA ALA A 187 -9.82 1.51 11.88
C ALA A 187 -8.98 0.55 12.74
N LEU A 188 -7.78 0.22 12.28
CA LEU A 188 -6.88 -0.64 13.02
C LEU A 188 -6.27 0.04 14.25
N ALA A 189 -5.98 1.34 14.19
CA ALA A 189 -5.54 2.13 15.35
C ALA A 189 -6.62 2.18 16.44
N LEU A 190 -7.88 2.40 16.04
CA LEU A 190 -9.04 2.36 16.95
C LEU A 190 -9.19 0.99 17.59
N ALA A 191 -9.13 -0.08 16.79
CA ALA A 191 -9.15 -1.44 17.31
C ALA A 191 -7.97 -1.67 18.28
N SER A 192 -6.77 -1.23 17.93
CA SER A 192 -5.58 -1.34 18.77
C SER A 192 -5.77 -0.70 20.14
N GLY A 193 -6.42 0.47 20.19
CA GLY A 193 -6.74 1.15 21.44
C GLY A 193 -7.77 0.41 22.30
N ILE A 194 -8.87 -0.06 21.68
CA ILE A 194 -9.94 -0.81 22.37
C ILE A 194 -9.40 -2.13 22.95
N TRP A 195 -8.52 -2.81 22.22
CA TRP A 195 -7.98 -4.12 22.60
C TRP A 195 -6.62 -4.03 23.31
N ALA A 196 -6.17 -2.84 23.71
CA ALA A 196 -4.83 -2.61 24.24
C ALA A 196 -4.50 -3.49 25.46
N GLU A 197 -5.44 -3.68 26.39
CA GLU A 197 -5.23 -4.54 27.56
C GLU A 197 -4.99 -6.01 27.17
N ARG A 198 -5.73 -6.51 26.17
CA ARG A 198 -5.56 -7.88 25.67
C ARG A 198 -4.25 -8.04 24.90
N ILE A 199 -3.89 -7.04 24.08
CA ILE A 199 -2.63 -7.02 23.35
C ILE A 199 -1.46 -7.03 24.33
N ASN A 200 -1.52 -6.26 25.42
CA ASN A 200 -0.50 -6.25 26.46
C ASN A 200 -0.45 -7.56 27.26
N ALA A 201 -1.60 -8.18 27.54
CA ALA A 201 -1.65 -9.50 28.15
C ALA A 201 -0.99 -10.57 27.26
N LEU A 202 -1.27 -10.55 25.96
CA LEU A 202 -0.63 -11.41 24.96
C LEU A 202 0.88 -11.16 24.84
N ALA A 203 1.32 -9.89 24.90
CA ALA A 203 2.73 -9.52 24.81
C ALA A 203 3.56 -9.99 26.02
N ARG A 204 2.95 -10.10 27.21
CA ARG A 204 3.61 -10.62 28.42
C ARG A 204 3.83 -12.14 28.40
N GLU A 205 3.00 -12.87 27.65
CA GLU A 205 3.08 -14.31 27.46
C GLU A 205 4.01 -14.66 26.28
N LEU A 206 5.32 -14.78 26.53
CA LEU A 206 6.35 -15.02 25.51
C LEU A 206 6.04 -16.22 24.58
N LEU A 207 5.40 -17.27 25.13
CA LEU A 207 4.99 -18.46 24.39
C LEU A 207 3.83 -18.19 23.41
N LEU A 208 2.86 -17.36 23.80
CA LEU A 208 1.74 -16.96 22.93
C LEU A 208 2.21 -15.99 21.84
N GLY A 209 3.14 -15.09 22.15
CA GLY A 209 3.78 -14.22 21.16
C GLY A 209 4.52 -15.02 20.09
N PHE A 210 5.32 -16.02 20.50
CA PHE A 210 5.98 -16.93 19.56
C PHE A 210 4.97 -17.74 18.73
N PHE A 211 3.89 -18.20 19.34
CA PHE A 211 2.82 -18.92 18.64
C PHE A 211 2.13 -18.06 17.57
N VAL A 212 1.79 -16.81 17.87
CA VAL A 212 1.18 -15.89 16.90
C VAL A 212 2.13 -15.59 15.74
N VAL A 213 3.40 -15.31 16.03
CA VAL A 213 4.42 -15.09 14.98
C VAL A 213 4.60 -16.35 14.13
N ALA A 214 4.70 -17.53 14.75
CA ALA A 214 4.80 -18.80 14.06
C ALA A 214 3.57 -19.08 13.18
N VAL A 215 2.36 -18.74 13.65
CA VAL A 215 1.11 -18.87 12.88
C VAL A 215 1.09 -17.88 11.71
N VAL A 216 1.47 -16.62 11.91
CA VAL A 216 1.55 -15.64 10.81
C VAL A 216 2.57 -16.07 9.77
N ILE A 217 3.75 -16.55 10.18
CA ILE A 217 4.76 -17.09 9.28
C ILE A 217 4.23 -18.34 8.58
N ALA A 218 3.57 -19.27 9.29
CA ALA A 218 3.01 -20.49 8.71
C ALA A 218 1.89 -20.20 7.72
N LEU A 219 1.00 -19.25 8.00
CA LEU A 219 -0.06 -18.80 7.09
C LEU A 219 0.52 -18.09 5.87
N THR A 220 1.54 -17.26 6.06
CA THR A 220 2.24 -16.58 4.96
C THR A 220 2.99 -17.60 4.09
N PHE A 221 3.66 -18.57 4.70
CA PHE A 221 4.36 -19.65 4.03
C PHE A 221 3.38 -20.57 3.30
N LEU A 222 2.30 -21.00 3.94
CA LEU A 222 1.27 -21.85 3.34
C LEU A 222 0.53 -21.11 2.22
N GLY A 223 0.18 -19.84 2.42
CA GLY A 223 -0.41 -18.98 1.40
C GLY A 223 0.51 -18.80 0.21
N SER A 224 1.81 -18.58 0.43
CA SER A 224 2.81 -18.51 -0.63
C SER A 224 2.94 -19.85 -1.36
N ARG A 225 2.88 -20.98 -0.65
CA ARG A 225 2.99 -22.31 -1.26
C ARG A 225 1.74 -22.71 -2.05
N LEU A 226 0.57 -22.23 -1.65
CA LEU A 226 -0.69 -22.43 -2.38
C LEU A 226 -0.77 -21.50 -3.59
N ALA A 227 -0.31 -20.25 -3.48
CA ALA A 227 -0.26 -19.29 -4.59
C ALA A 227 0.82 -19.62 -5.64
N PHE A 228 1.95 -20.19 -5.22
CA PHE A 228 3.09 -20.57 -6.07
C PHE A 228 3.30 -22.09 -6.13
N GLY A 229 2.24 -22.88 -5.88
CA GLY A 229 2.29 -24.34 -5.97
C GLY A 229 2.82 -24.80 -7.32
N PRO A 230 3.62 -25.88 -7.38
CA PRO A 230 4.39 -26.21 -8.57
C PRO A 230 3.44 -26.44 -9.74
N LYS A 231 3.52 -25.58 -10.75
CA LYS A 231 3.10 -25.93 -12.11
C LYS A 231 4.01 -27.06 -12.57
N ARG A 232 3.65 -28.29 -12.20
CA ARG A 232 4.22 -29.50 -12.77
C ARG A 232 3.92 -29.47 -14.26
N GLU A 233 4.97 -29.19 -15.02
CA GLU A 233 5.31 -29.82 -16.31
C GLU A 233 4.11 -30.49 -17.01
N ALA A 234 3.26 -29.68 -17.63
CA ALA A 234 2.48 -30.11 -18.78
C ALA A 234 3.27 -29.70 -20.03
N LEU A 235 4.44 -30.31 -20.22
CA LEU A 235 5.23 -30.28 -21.46
C LEU A 235 6.37 -31.32 -21.34
N ALA A 236 6.03 -32.56 -21.67
CA ALA A 236 6.96 -33.51 -22.28
C ALA A 236 6.14 -34.31 -23.33
N PRO A 237 6.77 -34.64 -24.46
CA PRO A 237 6.21 -34.54 -25.82
C PRO A 237 5.08 -35.51 -26.18
#